data_AF-A0A820UDV2-F1
#
_entry.id   AF-A0A820UDV2-F1
#
_cell.length_a   1.000
_cell.length_b   1.000
_cell.length_c   1.000
_cell.angle_alpha   90.00
_cell.angle_beta   90.00
_cell.angle_gamma   90.00
#
_symmetry.space_group_name_H-M   'P 1'
#
loop_
_entity.id
_entity.type
_entity.pdbx_description
1 polymer ?
#
loop_
_entity_poly.entity_id
_entity_poly.type
_entity_poly.pdbx_seq_one_letter_code
_entity_poly.pdbx_strand_id
1 'polypeptide(L)'
;MYENVIPHNCDLGSLPLLDNIELITFETKMIDNLREIEIAYSMLDESNNTIDSIDHDSEEFKLIEQYMINTHDAYTLKLCELFKTKREEEFDLFKKFQTIDNHQLLWRGSRTTDFACILSQRLRISPPEAPVTGFMLGKGVYFADMCSKSEYHYTNDGVLIPMGHGIPSGVR
;
A
#
# COMPACT_ATOMS: atom_id res chain seq x y z
N MET A 1 12.72 31.69 3.23
CA MET A 1 12.47 31.75 1.76
C MET A 1 12.29 30.33 1.19
N TYR A 2 11.47 29.49 1.85
CA TYR A 2 11.16 28.09 1.46
C TYR A 2 9.66 27.90 1.16
N GLU A 3 8.82 28.80 1.66
CA GLU A 3 7.35 28.72 1.73
C GLU A 3 6.62 28.90 0.39
N ASN A 4 7.33 29.24 -0.70
CA ASN A 4 6.71 29.50 -2.02
C ASN A 4 6.82 28.32 -3.01
N VAL A 5 7.46 27.22 -2.64
CA VAL A 5 7.73 26.09 -3.57
C VAL A 5 6.73 24.95 -3.39
N ILE A 6 6.17 24.77 -2.19
CA ILE A 6 5.17 23.74 -1.90
C ILE A 6 3.99 24.43 -1.21
N PRO A 7 2.82 24.51 -1.85
CA PRO A 7 1.66 25.13 -1.23
C PRO A 7 1.22 24.31 -0.02
N HIS A 8 1.19 24.93 1.15
CA HIS A 8 0.65 24.33 2.37
C HIS A 8 -0.77 24.87 2.59
N ASN A 9 -1.75 23.98 2.77
CA ASN A 9 -3.10 24.41 3.13
C ASN A 9 -3.16 24.63 4.65
N CYS A 10 -2.77 25.81 5.09
CA CYS A 10 -2.91 26.24 6.48
C CYS A 10 -4.15 27.14 6.59
N ASP A 11 -5.33 26.53 6.72
CA ASP A 11 -6.60 27.27 6.81
C ASP A 11 -6.74 28.14 8.07
N LEU A 12 -5.82 28.05 9.04
CA LEU A 12 -5.78 28.90 10.23
C LEU A 12 -4.33 29.21 10.67
N GLY A 13 -3.84 30.42 10.37
CA GLY A 13 -2.64 31.01 10.98
C GLY A 13 -1.35 30.97 10.15
N SER A 14 -0.39 31.85 10.51
CA SER A 14 0.93 31.92 9.86
C SER A 14 1.69 30.60 10.03
N LEU A 15 2.38 30.17 8.98
CA LEU A 15 3.21 28.97 8.98
C LEU A 15 4.20 28.96 10.17
N PRO A 16 4.36 27.82 10.87
CA PRO A 16 5.33 27.72 11.96
C PRO A 16 6.76 27.87 11.42
N LEU A 17 7.59 28.61 12.14
CA LEU A 17 9.02 28.73 11.82
C LEU A 17 9.68 27.35 11.89
N LEU A 18 10.35 26.96 10.80
CA LEU A 18 11.15 25.73 10.75
C LEU A 18 12.46 25.92 11.52
N ASP A 19 12.39 25.92 12.85
CA ASP A 19 13.53 26.14 13.75
C ASP A 19 13.96 24.90 14.54
N ASN A 20 13.18 23.82 14.47
CA ASN A 20 13.46 22.55 15.14
C ASN A 20 13.81 21.45 14.13
N ILE A 21 14.82 20.64 14.46
CA ILE A 21 15.23 19.43 13.73
C ILE A 21 14.04 18.49 13.51
N GLU A 22 13.12 18.37 14.46
CA GLU A 22 11.93 17.52 14.32
C GLU A 22 11.00 18.02 13.20
N LEU A 23 10.77 19.33 13.12
CA LEU A 23 9.98 19.95 12.05
C LEU A 23 10.68 19.83 10.69
N ILE A 24 11.99 20.06 10.65
CA ILE A 24 12.79 19.88 9.43
C ILE A 24 12.75 18.42 8.95
N THR A 25 12.81 17.47 9.88
CA THR A 25 12.73 16.03 9.57
C THR A 25 11.34 15.66 9.06
N PHE A 26 10.29 16.24 9.63
CA PHE A 26 8.92 16.06 9.17
C PHE A 26 8.71 16.59 7.75
N GLU A 27 9.13 17.83 7.48
CA GLU A 27 9.04 18.43 6.14
C GLU A 27 9.87 17.68 5.10
N THR A 28 11.08 17.25 5.47
CA THR A 28 11.93 16.45 4.56
C THR A 28 11.25 15.13 4.20
N LYS A 29 10.66 14.44 5.19
CA LYS A 29 9.88 13.22 4.94
C LYS A 29 8.65 13.49 4.06
N MET A 30 7.96 14.61 4.24
CA MET A 30 6.83 14.98 3.40
C MET A 30 7.27 15.20 1.94
N ILE A 31 8.39 15.87 1.70
CA ILE A 31 8.94 16.09 0.35
C ILE A 31 9.35 14.78 -0.31
N ASP A 32 10.02 13.88 0.43
CA ASP A 32 10.38 12.56 -0.08
C ASP A 32 9.14 11.77 -0.50
N ASN A 33 8.08 11.80 0.33
CA ASN A 33 6.80 11.18 0.03
C ASN A 33 6.12 11.77 -1.23
N LEU A 34 6.12 13.10 -1.38
CA LEU A 34 5.55 13.77 -2.56
C LEU A 34 6.31 13.39 -3.85
N ARG A 35 7.62 13.28 -3.76
CA ARG A 35 8.47 12.84 -4.87
C ARG A 35 8.19 11.39 -5.26
N GLU A 36 7.99 10.50 -4.29
CA GLU A 36 7.61 9.12 -4.56
C GLU A 36 6.25 9.02 -5.26
N ILE A 37 5.29 9.87 -4.87
CA ILE A 37 3.99 9.97 -5.53
C ILE A 37 4.13 10.46 -6.97
N GLU A 38 4.91 11.51 -7.23
CA GLU A 38 5.15 12.03 -8.59
C GLU A 38 5.79 10.98 -9.50
N ILE A 39 6.82 10.29 -9.01
CA ILE A 39 7.48 9.20 -9.73
C ILE A 39 6.48 8.10 -10.07
N ALA A 40 5.64 7.72 -9.11
CA ALA A 40 4.64 6.70 -9.34
C ALA A 40 3.60 7.08 -10.39
N TYR A 41 3.12 8.33 -10.37
CA TYR A 41 2.19 8.83 -11.38
C TYR A 41 2.82 8.79 -12.78
N SER A 42 4.07 9.23 -12.92
CA SER A 42 4.77 9.15 -14.21
C SER A 42 4.96 7.72 -14.72
N MET A 43 5.26 6.77 -13.81
CA MET A 43 5.45 5.37 -14.14
C MET A 43 4.15 4.63 -14.43
N LEU A 44 3.05 5.02 -13.80
CA LEU A 44 1.73 4.45 -14.06
C LEU A 44 1.28 4.76 -15.49
N ASP A 45 1.50 6.00 -15.95
CA ASP A 45 1.12 6.46 -17.30
C ASP A 45 1.90 5.73 -18.42
N GLU A 46 3.13 5.29 -18.13
CA GLU A 46 3.98 4.55 -19.07
C GLU A 46 3.76 3.01 -19.04
N SER A 47 3.08 2.49 -18.02
CA SER A 47 2.91 1.06 -17.81
C SER A 47 1.49 0.61 -18.19
N ASN A 48 1.33 -0.55 -18.83
CA ASN A 48 0.01 -1.17 -19.08
C ASN A 48 -0.68 -1.69 -17.79
N ASN A 49 -0.50 -0.99 -16.66
CA ASN A 49 -1.11 -1.33 -15.38
C ASN A 49 -2.53 -0.76 -15.35
N THR A 50 -3.54 -1.59 -15.08
CA THR A 50 -4.92 -1.11 -14.85
C THR A 50 -5.21 -1.05 -13.36
N ILE A 51 -5.94 -0.01 -12.97
CA ILE A 51 -6.50 0.16 -11.64
C ILE A 51 -7.99 0.40 -11.84
N ASP A 52 -8.80 -0.62 -11.52
CA ASP A 52 -10.23 -0.61 -11.73
C ASP A 52 -10.93 -0.54 -10.37
N SER A 53 -11.85 0.42 -10.19
CA SER A 53 -12.69 0.45 -8.99
C SER A 53 -13.70 -0.70 -9.05
N ILE A 54 -13.88 -1.38 -7.91
CA ILE A 54 -14.84 -2.46 -7.74
C ILE A 54 -16.13 -1.91 -7.15
N ASP A 55 -17.23 -2.26 -7.80
CA ASP A 55 -18.57 -1.86 -7.37
C ASP A 55 -18.88 -2.38 -5.96
N HIS A 56 -19.44 -1.53 -5.11
CA HIS A 56 -19.75 -1.82 -3.71
C HIS A 56 -20.82 -2.92 -3.59
N ASP A 57 -21.68 -3.05 -4.60
CA ASP A 57 -22.71 -4.09 -4.64
C ASP A 57 -22.21 -5.45 -5.16
N SER A 58 -20.97 -5.51 -5.66
CA SER A 58 -20.39 -6.74 -6.22
C SER A 58 -20.14 -7.82 -5.15
N GLU A 59 -20.15 -9.08 -5.57
CA GLU A 59 -19.80 -10.21 -4.70
C GLU A 59 -18.34 -10.12 -4.25
N GLU A 60 -17.44 -9.62 -5.11
CA GLU A 60 -16.02 -9.43 -4.80
C GLU A 60 -15.84 -8.42 -3.66
N PHE A 61 -16.55 -7.28 -3.70
CA PHE A 61 -16.51 -6.29 -2.62
C PHE A 61 -16.97 -6.87 -1.30
N LYS A 62 -18.13 -7.53 -1.29
CA LYS A 62 -18.72 -8.15 -0.09
C LYS A 62 -17.83 -9.24 0.50
N LEU A 63 -17.17 -10.04 -0.34
CA LEU A 63 -16.24 -11.07 0.10
C LEU A 63 -15.03 -10.46 0.82
N ILE A 64 -14.44 -9.40 0.26
CA ILE A 64 -13.30 -8.70 0.86
C ILE A 64 -13.72 -7.97 2.14
N GLU A 65 -14.89 -7.33 2.16
CA GLU A 65 -15.45 -6.70 3.35
C GLU A 65 -15.65 -7.73 4.47
N GLN A 66 -16.22 -8.89 4.16
CA GLN A 66 -16.39 -9.97 5.12
C GLN A 66 -15.04 -10.52 5.60
N TYR A 67 -14.05 -10.67 4.71
CA TYR A 67 -12.71 -11.10 5.10
C TYR A 67 -12.05 -10.10 6.05
N MET A 68 -12.21 -8.79 5.80
CA MET A 68 -11.71 -7.71 6.65
C MET A 68 -12.35 -7.77 8.04
N ILE A 69 -13.69 -7.87 8.11
CA ILE A 69 -14.44 -7.95 9.37
C ILE A 69 -14.04 -9.19 10.18
N ASN A 70 -13.92 -10.35 9.51
CA ASN A 70 -13.59 -11.61 10.17
C ASN A 70 -12.15 -11.66 10.72
N THR A 71 -11.27 -10.79 10.23
CA THR A 71 -9.83 -10.81 10.55
C THR A 71 -9.34 -9.54 11.24
N HIS A 72 -10.27 -8.74 11.77
CA HIS A 72 -9.99 -7.56 12.57
C HIS A 72 -10.64 -7.68 13.95
N ASP A 73 -9.90 -7.36 15.00
CA ASP A 73 -10.26 -7.64 16.39
C ASP A 73 -10.12 -6.44 17.36
N ALA A 74 -9.73 -5.26 16.87
CA ALA A 74 -9.44 -4.11 17.72
C ALA A 74 -10.58 -3.06 17.77
N TYR A 75 -11.11 -2.65 16.63
CA TYR A 75 -12.14 -1.61 16.50
C TYR A 75 -12.98 -1.79 15.22
N THR A 76 -13.92 -0.88 14.95
CA THR A 76 -14.73 -0.97 13.72
C THR A 76 -13.97 -0.37 12.54
N LEU A 77 -13.59 -1.22 11.59
CA LEU A 77 -13.13 -0.79 10.26
C LEU A 77 -14.28 -0.75 9.27
N LYS A 78 -14.24 0.21 8.35
CA LYS A 78 -15.16 0.32 7.22
C LYS A 78 -14.36 0.29 5.92
N LEU A 79 -14.74 -0.61 5.02
CA LEU A 79 -14.19 -0.62 3.67
C LEU A 79 -14.84 0.52 2.89
N CYS A 80 -14.06 1.54 2.53
CA CYS A 80 -14.56 2.70 1.79
C CYS A 80 -14.55 2.47 0.28
N GLU A 81 -13.42 2.01 -0.26
CA GLU A 81 -13.24 1.76 -1.69
C GLU A 81 -12.40 0.51 -1.87
N LEU A 82 -12.65 -0.23 -2.95
CA LEU A 82 -11.88 -1.40 -3.33
C LEU A 82 -11.39 -1.23 -4.77
N PHE A 83 -10.09 -1.35 -4.96
CA PHE A 83 -9.46 -1.25 -6.27
C PHE A 83 -8.81 -2.57 -6.65
N LYS A 84 -9.08 -3.02 -7.86
CA LYS A 84 -8.44 -4.17 -8.47
C LYS A 84 -7.33 -3.67 -9.37
N THR A 85 -6.13 -4.19 -9.12
CA THR A 85 -4.96 -3.85 -9.93
C THR A 85 -4.57 -5.03 -10.79
N LYS A 86 -4.26 -4.78 -12.06
CA LYS A 86 -3.77 -5.80 -12.98
C LYS A 86 -2.50 -5.30 -13.65
N ARG A 87 -1.48 -6.16 -13.65
CA ARG A 87 -0.19 -5.92 -14.28
C ARG A 87 0.18 -7.15 -15.10
N GLU A 88 0.20 -7.01 -16.42
CA GLU A 88 0.35 -8.15 -17.32
C GLU A 88 1.65 -8.94 -17.06
N GLU A 89 2.77 -8.24 -16.90
CA GLU A 89 4.05 -8.87 -16.63
C GLU A 89 4.12 -9.57 -15.26
N GLU A 90 3.39 -9.08 -14.24
CA GLU A 90 3.36 -9.70 -12.92
C GLU A 90 2.60 -11.03 -12.96
N PHE A 91 1.52 -11.08 -13.75
CA PHE A 91 0.78 -12.32 -14.00
C PHE A 91 1.66 -13.39 -14.66
N ASP A 92 2.47 -13.03 -15.65
CA ASP A 92 3.40 -13.96 -16.31
C ASP A 92 4.51 -14.46 -15.38
N LEU A 93 5.03 -13.60 -14.50
CA LEU A 93 5.98 -14.01 -13.46
C LEU A 93 5.33 -14.95 -12.45
N PHE A 94 4.09 -14.65 -12.04
CA PHE A 94 3.33 -15.47 -11.10
C PHE A 94 2.96 -16.83 -11.69
N LYS A 95 2.73 -16.91 -13.01
CA LYS A 95 2.41 -18.16 -13.71
C LYS A 95 3.41 -19.29 -13.45
N LYS A 96 4.68 -18.95 -13.23
CA LYS A 96 5.74 -19.91 -12.88
C LYS A 96 5.49 -20.61 -11.55
N PHE A 97 4.74 -19.98 -10.64
CA PHE A 97 4.43 -20.48 -9.31
C PHE A 97 3.04 -21.12 -9.22
N GLN A 98 2.24 -21.12 -10.29
CA GLN A 98 0.90 -21.75 -10.29
C GLN A 98 0.91 -23.26 -9.99
N THR A 99 2.06 -23.91 -10.13
CA THR A 99 2.24 -25.34 -9.83
C THR A 99 2.53 -25.61 -8.35
N ILE A 100 2.77 -24.56 -7.56
CA ILE A 100 2.98 -24.65 -6.12
C ILE A 100 1.60 -24.61 -5.45
N ASP A 101 1.34 -25.53 -4.52
CA ASP A 101 0.09 -25.55 -3.77
C ASP A 101 0.03 -24.44 -2.70
N ASN A 102 -1.11 -24.31 -2.02
CA ASN A 102 -1.32 -23.38 -0.89
C ASN A 102 -1.22 -21.89 -1.28
N HIS A 103 -1.94 -21.50 -2.32
CA HIS A 103 -2.14 -20.10 -2.65
C HIS A 103 -3.14 -19.47 -1.68
N GLN A 104 -2.75 -18.36 -1.05
CA GLN A 104 -3.57 -17.66 -0.07
C GLN A 104 -3.73 -16.19 -0.45
N LEU A 105 -4.92 -15.65 -0.20
CA LEU A 105 -5.19 -14.22 -0.18
C LEU A 105 -4.79 -13.69 1.19
N LEU A 106 -3.79 -12.81 1.26
CA LEU A 106 -3.29 -12.27 2.53
C LEU A 106 -3.26 -10.75 2.52
N TRP A 107 -3.40 -10.15 3.70
CA TRP A 107 -3.30 -8.72 3.90
C TRP A 107 -1.85 -8.26 3.92
N ARG A 108 -1.64 -7.07 3.35
CA ARG A 108 -0.44 -6.27 3.58
C ARG A 108 -0.82 -4.81 3.72
N GLY A 109 -0.45 -4.20 4.85
CA GLY A 109 -0.47 -2.76 5.02
C GLY A 109 0.81 -2.13 4.49
N SER A 110 0.71 -0.87 4.05
CA SER A 110 1.84 0.00 3.76
C SER A 110 1.42 1.44 4.05
N ARG A 111 2.37 2.36 4.19
CA ARG A 111 2.02 3.78 4.26
C ARG A 111 1.48 4.21 2.91
N THR A 112 0.51 5.12 2.89
CA THR A 112 -0.11 5.67 1.66
C THR A 112 0.93 6.17 0.65
N THR A 113 2.07 6.67 1.13
CA THR A 113 3.16 7.21 0.30
C THR A 113 3.93 6.10 -0.41
N ASP A 114 4.07 4.93 0.23
CA ASP A 114 4.72 3.76 -0.37
C ASP A 114 3.85 3.14 -1.49
N PHE A 115 2.54 3.38 -1.51
CA PHE A 115 1.62 2.80 -2.51
C PHE A 115 1.97 3.24 -3.92
N ALA A 116 2.41 4.48 -4.07
CA ALA A 116 2.86 5.01 -5.34
C ALA A 116 4.02 4.14 -5.89
N CYS A 117 5.05 3.91 -5.07
CA CYS A 117 6.16 3.02 -5.41
C CYS A 117 5.70 1.57 -5.68
N ILE A 118 4.77 1.04 -4.89
CA ILE A 118 4.23 -0.31 -5.07
C ILE A 118 3.49 -0.43 -6.41
N LEU A 119 2.63 0.53 -6.74
CA LEU A 119 1.81 0.59 -7.94
C LEU A 119 2.59 0.92 -9.22
N SER A 120 3.82 1.41 -9.09
CA SER A 120 4.74 1.59 -10.22
C SER A 120 5.78 0.46 -10.36
N GLN A 121 6.32 -0.05 -9.25
CA GLN A 121 7.52 -0.90 -9.24
C GLN A 121 7.35 -2.31 -8.66
N ARG A 122 6.14 -2.67 -8.22
CA ARG A 122 5.78 -3.91 -7.51
C ARG A 122 6.33 -3.97 -6.10
N LEU A 123 5.88 -4.97 -5.35
CA LEU A 123 6.44 -5.25 -4.03
C LEU A 123 7.90 -5.70 -4.18
N ARG A 124 8.83 -4.96 -3.57
CA ARG A 124 10.26 -5.28 -3.57
C ARG A 124 10.74 -5.70 -2.19
N ILE A 125 11.71 -6.60 -2.18
CA ILE A 125 12.48 -6.91 -0.98
C ILE A 125 13.50 -5.78 -0.78
N SER A 126 13.73 -5.39 0.47
CA SER A 126 14.73 -4.38 0.80
C SER A 126 16.13 -4.77 0.28
N PRO A 127 16.94 -3.80 -0.16
CA PRO A 127 18.22 -4.07 -0.79
C PRO A 127 19.24 -4.67 0.21
N PRO A 128 20.30 -5.34 -0.25
CA PRO A 128 21.31 -6.00 0.61
C PRO A 128 21.99 -5.05 1.60
N GLU A 129 22.08 -3.77 1.27
CA GLU A 129 22.74 -2.72 2.05
C GLU A 129 21.85 -2.21 3.20
N ALA A 130 20.54 -2.44 3.16
CA ALA A 130 19.62 -2.00 4.21
C ALA A 130 19.96 -2.68 5.56
N PRO A 131 19.88 -1.98 6.70
CA PRO A 131 20.09 -2.61 8.00
C PRO A 131 19.06 -3.72 8.24
N VAL A 132 19.49 -4.83 8.86
CA VAL A 132 18.59 -5.97 9.17
C VAL A 132 17.73 -5.69 10.43
N THR A 133 18.15 -4.70 11.22
CA THR A 133 17.42 -4.23 12.41
C THR A 133 16.04 -3.70 12.03
N GLY A 134 14.99 -4.30 12.59
CA GLY A 134 13.59 -3.97 12.29
C GLY A 134 12.83 -5.06 11.51
N PHE A 135 13.54 -6.07 10.97
CA PHE A 135 12.90 -7.21 10.29
C PHE A 135 12.78 -8.43 11.20
N MET A 136 11.55 -8.88 11.47
CA MET A 136 11.30 -10.01 12.40
C MET A 136 11.87 -11.34 11.90
N LEU A 137 11.86 -11.58 10.59
CA LEU A 137 12.31 -12.83 9.94
C LEU A 137 13.35 -12.55 8.84
N GLY A 138 14.08 -11.45 8.94
CA GLY A 138 15.04 -11.02 7.93
C GLY A 138 14.42 -10.29 6.74
N LYS A 139 15.20 -10.02 5.69
CA LYS A 139 14.71 -9.22 4.56
C LYS A 139 13.75 -10.06 3.71
N GLY A 140 12.50 -9.61 3.62
CA GLY A 140 11.47 -10.32 2.90
C GLY A 140 10.22 -9.49 2.71
N VAL A 141 9.26 -10.07 1.99
CA VAL A 141 7.91 -9.52 1.85
C VAL A 141 7.05 -10.13 2.94
N TYR A 142 6.41 -9.27 3.74
CA TYR A 142 5.61 -9.68 4.89
C TYR A 142 4.12 -9.53 4.57
N PHE A 143 3.36 -10.55 4.97
CA PHE A 143 1.91 -10.62 4.83
C PHE A 143 1.30 -11.11 6.15
N ALA A 144 0.03 -10.83 6.36
CA ALA A 144 -0.74 -11.38 7.48
C ALA A 144 -2.11 -11.84 7.03
N ASP A 145 -2.60 -12.91 7.65
CA ASP A 145 -3.98 -13.35 7.57
C ASP A 145 -4.93 -12.45 8.36
N MET A 146 -4.41 -11.75 9.38
CA MET A 146 -5.11 -10.77 10.20
C MET A 146 -5.02 -9.36 9.61
N CYS A 147 -6.17 -8.77 9.31
CA CYS A 147 -6.32 -7.38 8.90
C CYS A 147 -5.79 -6.42 9.96
N SER A 148 -6.14 -6.62 11.24
CA SER A 148 -5.68 -5.78 12.36
C SER A 148 -4.15 -5.72 12.48
N LYS A 149 -3.46 -6.83 12.21
CA LYS A 149 -1.99 -6.88 12.23
C LYS A 149 -1.38 -6.09 11.08
N SER A 150 -1.95 -6.19 9.88
CA SER A 150 -1.47 -5.44 8.72
C SER A 150 -1.72 -3.94 8.85
N GLU A 151 -2.84 -3.56 9.45
CA GLU A 151 -3.21 -2.18 9.74
C GLU A 151 -2.26 -1.57 10.79
N TYR A 152 -2.16 -2.21 11.96
CA TYR A 152 -1.40 -1.70 13.11
C TYR A 152 0.08 -1.39 12.81
N HIS A 153 0.72 -2.19 11.95
CA HIS A 153 2.12 -2.01 11.63
C HIS A 153 2.41 -0.90 10.61
N TYR A 154 1.40 -0.45 9.85
CA TYR A 154 1.65 0.34 8.63
C TYR A 154 0.71 1.51 8.39
N THR A 155 -0.41 1.63 9.10
CA THR A 155 -1.46 2.60 8.78
C THR A 155 -1.93 3.36 10.01
N ASN A 156 -1.82 4.70 9.99
CA ASN A 156 -2.69 5.57 10.81
C ASN A 156 -3.87 6.11 9.96
N ASP A 157 -3.81 5.97 8.62
CA ASP A 157 -4.78 6.48 7.63
C ASP A 157 -4.84 5.62 6.34
N GLY A 158 -4.50 4.33 6.40
CA GLY A 158 -4.00 3.58 5.24
C GLY A 158 -4.93 2.57 4.58
N VAL A 159 -4.57 2.27 3.32
CA VAL A 159 -5.20 1.34 2.39
C VAL A 159 -4.73 -0.09 2.69
N LEU A 160 -5.65 -1.05 2.63
CA LEU A 160 -5.36 -2.48 2.80
C LEU A 160 -5.37 -3.16 1.43
N ILE A 161 -4.32 -3.91 1.12
CA ILE A 161 -4.30 -4.76 -0.08
C ILE A 161 -4.59 -6.20 0.33
N PRO A 162 -5.71 -6.78 -0.10
CA PRO A 162 -5.85 -8.23 -0.15
C PRO A 162 -5.04 -8.71 -1.37
N MET A 163 -3.82 -9.22 -1.13
CA MET A 163 -2.93 -9.70 -2.18
C MET A 163 -3.30 -11.14 -2.54
N GLY A 164 -4.03 -11.32 -3.63
CA GLY A 164 -4.33 -12.61 -4.23
C GLY A 164 -4.44 -12.45 -5.72
N HIS A 165 -3.60 -13.18 -6.45
CA HIS A 165 -3.65 -13.16 -7.90
C HIS A 165 -4.88 -13.96 -8.35
N GLY A 166 -5.89 -13.23 -8.84
CA GLY A 166 -7.07 -13.72 -9.55
C GLY A 166 -7.66 -15.00 -8.97
N ILE A 167 -8.72 -14.88 -8.16
CA ILE A 167 -9.58 -16.03 -7.83
C ILE A 167 -9.92 -16.73 -9.15
N PRO A 168 -9.40 -17.95 -9.41
CA PRO A 168 -9.88 -18.74 -10.52
C PRO A 168 -11.37 -18.95 -10.23
N SER A 169 -12.23 -18.65 -11.20
CA SER A 169 -13.65 -19.00 -11.16
C SER A 169 -13.77 -20.50 -10.86
N GLY A 170 -13.89 -20.87 -9.59
CA GLY A 170 -13.76 -22.27 -9.15
C GLY A 170 -13.22 -22.51 -7.74
N VAL A 171 -12.69 -21.51 -7.03
CA VAL A 171 -12.38 -21.69 -5.59
C VAL A 171 -13.64 -21.41 -4.77
N ARG A 172 -14.18 -22.49 -4.20
CA ARG A 172 -15.25 -22.47 -3.19
C ARG A 172 -14.69 -22.09 -1.83
#